data_AF-A0A800F4L3-F1
#
_entry.id   AF-A0A800F4L3-F1
#
_cell.length_a   1.000
_cell.length_b   1.000
_cell.length_c   1.000
_cell.angle_alpha   90.00
_cell.angle_beta   90.00
_cell.angle_gamma   90.00
#
_symmetry.space_group_name_H-M   'P 1'
#
loop_
_entity.id
_entity.type
_entity.pdbx_description
1 polymer ?
#
loop_
_entity_poly.entity_id
_entity_poly.type
_entity_poly.pdbx_seq_one_letter_code
_entity_poly.pdbx_strand_id
1 'polypeptide(L)'
;MTVRGLEHQIVGVVADVRQYGVLRDAEPGLYQPLRQENQGWAVRSQAVVIRTAGHPIAVARAARQAVLRVDPSIVINDIRTMESWVAEGVADPRFRTPLLSLFAGVALLMAALGMAV
;
A
#
# COMPACT_ATOMS: atom_id res chain seq x y z
N MET A 1 -21.27 -12.66 -14.04
CA MET A 1 -19.81 -12.79 -14.26
C MET A 1 -19.34 -14.03 -13.52
N THR A 2 -18.70 -14.97 -14.19
CA THR A 2 -18.24 -16.21 -13.54
C THR A 2 -16.79 -16.05 -13.10
N VAL A 3 -16.56 -16.06 -11.80
CA VAL A 3 -15.22 -16.00 -11.21
C VAL A 3 -15.02 -17.30 -10.45
N ARG A 4 -13.97 -18.06 -10.82
CA ARG A 4 -13.61 -19.34 -10.15
C ARG A 4 -14.78 -20.34 -10.03
N GLY A 5 -15.61 -20.41 -11.07
CA GLY A 5 -16.75 -21.34 -11.13
C GLY A 5 -18.00 -20.91 -10.35
N LEU A 6 -17.97 -19.75 -9.69
CA LEU A 6 -19.14 -19.18 -9.02
C LEU A 6 -19.65 -17.96 -9.77
N GLU A 7 -20.97 -17.87 -9.91
CA GLU A 7 -21.61 -16.71 -10.51
C GLU A 7 -21.63 -15.54 -9.52
N HIS A 8 -21.16 -14.40 -9.99
CA HIS A 8 -21.19 -13.12 -9.29
C HIS A 8 -21.98 -12.11 -10.09
N GLN A 9 -22.86 -11.38 -9.40
CA GLN A 9 -23.53 -10.20 -9.94
C GLN A 9 -22.65 -8.97 -9.70
N ILE A 10 -22.41 -8.20 -10.76
CA ILE A 10 -21.72 -6.92 -10.66
C ILE A 10 -22.73 -5.90 -10.15
N VAL A 11 -22.46 -5.32 -8.99
CA VAL A 11 -23.31 -4.29 -8.36
C VAL A 11 -22.76 -2.89 -8.52
N GLY A 12 -21.53 -2.76 -9.02
CA GLY A 12 -20.86 -1.48 -9.24
C GLY A 12 -19.46 -1.66 -9.80
N VAL A 13 -18.91 -0.58 -10.35
CA VAL A 13 -17.54 -0.48 -10.84
C VAL A 13 -16.91 0.76 -10.19
N VAL A 14 -15.68 0.62 -9.70
CA VAL A 14 -14.91 1.71 -9.11
C VAL A 14 -13.80 2.14 -10.07
N ALA A 15 -13.25 3.33 -9.84
CA ALA A 15 -12.07 3.79 -10.56
C ALA A 15 -10.85 2.90 -10.29
N ASP A 16 -9.90 2.92 -11.21
CA ASP A 16 -8.67 2.14 -11.14
C ASP A 16 -7.87 2.44 -9.87
N VAL A 17 -7.43 1.37 -9.20
CA VAL A 17 -6.60 1.44 -7.99
C VAL A 17 -5.24 0.81 -8.26
N ARG A 18 -4.17 1.60 -8.13
CA ARG A 18 -2.79 1.13 -8.29
C ARG A 18 -2.28 0.46 -7.01
N GLN A 19 -2.80 -0.73 -6.73
CA GLN A 19 -2.54 -1.46 -5.48
C GLN A 19 -1.08 -1.89 -5.32
N TYR A 20 -0.37 -2.16 -6.42
CA TYR A 20 1.00 -2.72 -6.40
C TYR A 20 2.10 -1.69 -6.67
N GLY A 21 1.78 -0.40 -6.62
CA GLY A 21 2.74 0.69 -6.76
C GLY A 21 2.28 1.77 -7.72
N VAL A 22 2.67 3.00 -7.44
CA VAL A 22 2.21 4.20 -8.18
C VAL A 22 2.65 4.20 -9.64
N LEU A 23 3.79 3.58 -9.95
CA LEU A 23 4.36 3.49 -11.30
C LEU A 23 3.87 2.28 -12.10
N ARG A 24 3.08 1.38 -11.48
CA ARG A 24 2.52 0.22 -12.17
C ARG A 24 1.11 0.55 -12.64
N ASP A 25 0.73 -0.08 -13.75
CA ASP A 25 -0.65 -0.03 -14.23
C ASP A 25 -1.59 -0.71 -13.23
N ALA A 26 -2.85 -0.28 -13.25
CA ALA A 26 -3.87 -0.92 -12.44
C ALA A 26 -4.12 -2.34 -12.97
N GLU A 27 -4.07 -3.31 -12.06
CA GLU A 27 -4.40 -4.70 -12.38
C GLU A 27 -5.90 -4.96 -12.13
N PRO A 28 -6.51 -5.91 -12.85
CA PRO A 28 -7.89 -6.30 -12.60
C PRO A 28 -8.10 -6.74 -11.14
N GLY A 29 -8.99 -6.02 -10.43
CA GLY A 29 -9.35 -6.29 -9.05
C GLY A 29 -10.84 -6.56 -8.89
N LEU A 30 -11.20 -7.38 -7.90
CA LEU A 30 -12.58 -7.63 -7.50
C LEU A 30 -12.75 -7.26 -6.02
N TYR A 31 -13.79 -6.47 -5.72
CA TYR A 31 -14.22 -6.24 -4.36
C TYR A 31 -15.38 -7.17 -4.03
N GLN A 32 -15.22 -7.97 -2.97
CA GLN A 32 -16.22 -8.91 -2.50
C GLN A 32 -16.46 -8.70 -1.00
N PRO A 33 -17.73 -8.71 -0.53
CA PRO A 33 -18.03 -8.76 0.89
C PRO A 33 -17.41 -9.99 1.56
N LEU A 34 -16.71 -9.79 2.67
CA LEU A 34 -16.04 -10.88 3.41
C LEU A 34 -16.98 -12.04 3.76
N ARG A 35 -18.26 -11.76 4.04
CA ARG A 35 -19.28 -12.79 4.37
C ARG A 35 -19.69 -13.67 3.18
N GLN A 36 -19.39 -13.25 1.95
CA GLN A 36 -19.67 -14.01 0.74
C GLN A 36 -18.45 -14.81 0.26
N GLU A 37 -17.32 -14.70 0.96
CA GLU A 37 -16.12 -15.46 0.66
C GLU A 37 -16.32 -16.92 1.09
N ASN A 38 -16.61 -17.77 0.10
CA ASN A 38 -16.99 -19.16 0.33
C ASN A 38 -15.85 -20.16 0.04
N GLN A 39 -14.66 -19.69 -0.36
CA GLN A 39 -13.57 -20.55 -0.84
C GLN A 39 -12.31 -20.54 0.05
N GLY A 40 -12.35 -19.86 1.20
CA GLY A 40 -11.23 -19.78 2.14
C GLY A 40 -9.99 -19.06 1.59
N TRP A 41 -10.11 -18.37 0.45
CA TRP A 41 -8.99 -17.69 -0.20
C TRP A 41 -8.54 -16.46 0.60
N ALA A 42 -9.49 -15.73 1.19
CA ALA A 42 -9.19 -14.55 1.99
C ALA A 42 -8.49 -14.89 3.31
N VAL A 43 -8.47 -16.16 3.73
CA VAL A 43 -8.02 -16.57 5.07
C VAL A 43 -6.49 -16.57 5.20
N ARG A 44 -5.74 -16.62 4.09
CA ARG A 44 -4.28 -16.79 4.15
C ARG A 44 -3.49 -15.51 4.48
N SER A 45 -4.10 -14.33 4.31
CA SER A 45 -3.46 -13.04 4.62
C SER A 45 -4.50 -11.92 4.75
N GLN A 46 -5.13 -11.80 5.92
CA GLN A 46 -6.10 -10.73 6.17
C GLN A 46 -5.40 -9.51 6.77
N ALA A 47 -5.39 -8.41 6.02
CA ALA A 47 -5.11 -7.09 6.56
C ALA A 47 -6.42 -6.46 7.03
N VAL A 48 -6.40 -5.88 8.23
CA VAL A 48 -7.53 -5.09 8.74
C VAL A 48 -7.17 -3.61 8.62
N VAL A 49 -7.99 -2.88 7.87
CA VAL A 49 -7.83 -1.43 7.69
C VAL A 49 -8.85 -0.70 8.55
N ILE A 50 -8.37 0.19 9.40
CA ILE A 50 -9.21 0.99 10.30
C ILE A 50 -9.09 2.46 9.91
N ARG A 51 -10.20 3.06 9.49
CA ARG A 51 -10.31 4.51 9.33
C ARG A 51 -10.72 5.12 10.68
N THR A 52 -9.95 6.08 11.16
CA THR A 52 -10.23 6.78 12.42
C THR A 52 -10.00 8.28 12.28
N ALA A 53 -10.72 9.08 13.08
CA ALA A 53 -10.51 10.52 13.21
C ALA A 53 -9.55 10.88 14.37
N GLY A 54 -9.21 9.93 15.23
CA GLY A 54 -8.31 10.13 16.38
C GLY A 54 -6.86 9.71 16.10
N HIS A 55 -6.01 9.70 17.13
CA HIS A 55 -4.60 9.31 16.99
C HIS A 55 -4.46 7.84 16.54
N PRO A 56 -3.92 7.55 15.34
CA PRO A 56 -3.94 6.20 14.75
C PRO A 56 -3.30 5.12 15.62
N ILE A 57 -2.16 5.44 16.25
CA ILE A 57 -1.42 4.52 17.13
C ILE A 57 -2.26 4.13 18.36
N ALA A 58 -3.04 5.05 18.93
CA ALA A 58 -3.89 4.74 20.08
C ALA A 58 -5.02 3.77 19.69
N VAL A 59 -5.61 3.97 18.51
CA VAL A 59 -6.65 3.08 17.96
C VAL A 59 -6.07 1.72 17.61
N ALA A 60 -4.87 1.67 17.03
CA ALA A 60 -4.19 0.41 16.74
C ALA A 60 -3.94 -0.42 18.00
N ARG A 61 -3.54 0.22 19.12
CA ARG A 61 -3.39 -0.46 20.41
C ARG A 61 -4.72 -1.04 20.91
N ALA A 62 -5.80 -0.26 20.86
CA ALA A 62 -7.12 -0.72 21.27
C ALA A 62 -7.64 -1.87 20.38
N ALA A 63 -7.44 -1.77 19.06
CA ALA A 63 -7.80 -2.82 18.11
C ALA A 63 -7.03 -4.12 18.38
N ARG A 64 -5.71 -4.03 18.64
CA ARG A 64 -4.87 -5.18 19.00
C ARG A 64 -5.42 -5.89 20.25
N GLN A 65 -5.79 -5.13 21.28
CA GLN A 65 -6.38 -5.71 22.49
C GLN A 65 -7.77 -6.32 22.24
N ALA A 66 -8.57 -5.76 21.33
CA ALA A 66 -9.86 -6.34 20.97
C ALA A 66 -9.70 -7.69 20.27
N VAL A 67 -8.76 -7.80 19.33
CA VAL A 67 -8.47 -9.06 18.62
C VAL A 67 -7.96 -10.13 19.61
N LEU A 68 -6.99 -9.79 20.46
CA LEU A 68 -6.44 -10.74 21.43
C LEU A 68 -7.44 -11.18 22.51
N ARG A 69 -8.51 -10.42 22.75
CA ARG A 69 -9.62 -10.86 23.62
C ARG A 69 -10.51 -11.90 22.95
N VAL A 70 -10.60 -11.89 21.63
CA VAL A 70 -11.34 -12.91 20.87
C VAL A 70 -10.51 -14.17 20.75
N ASP A 71 -9.26 -14.04 20.33
CA ASP A 71 -8.32 -15.15 20.19
C ASP A 71 -6.88 -14.69 20.52
N PRO A 72 -6.32 -15.12 21.66
CA PRO A 72 -4.95 -14.79 22.05
C PRO A 72 -3.85 -15.41 21.17
N SER A 73 -4.18 -16.44 20.36
CA SER A 73 -3.21 -17.14 19.52
C SER A 73 -2.89 -16.40 18.21
N ILE A 74 -3.70 -15.39 17.85
CA ILE A 74 -3.51 -14.63 16.62
C ILE A 74 -2.25 -13.75 16.72
N VAL A 75 -1.33 -13.97 15.80
CA VAL A 75 -0.14 -13.13 15.63
C VAL A 75 -0.51 -11.89 14.82
N ILE A 76 -0.50 -10.73 15.47
CA ILE A 76 -0.72 -9.44 14.82
C ILE A 76 0.66 -8.84 14.52
N ASN A 77 1.00 -8.78 13.24
CA ASN A 77 2.23 -8.19 12.72
C ASN A 77 1.92 -6.92 11.90
N ASP A 78 2.99 -6.16 11.62
CA ASP A 78 2.98 -5.05 10.66
C ASP A 78 1.93 -3.94 10.89
N ILE A 79 1.81 -3.47 12.14
CA ILE A 79 0.94 -2.34 12.48
C ILE A 79 1.57 -1.04 11.97
N ARG A 80 0.99 -0.47 10.91
CA ARG A 80 1.43 0.79 10.31
C ARG A 80 0.26 1.69 9.98
N THR A 81 0.53 3.00 9.85
CA THR A 81 -0.48 3.95 9.40
C THR A 81 -0.56 3.97 7.88
N MET A 82 -1.68 4.44 7.33
CA MET A 82 -1.83 4.52 5.87
C MET A 82 -0.83 5.52 5.28
N GLU A 83 -0.49 6.57 6.03
CA GLU A 83 0.53 7.55 5.64
C GLU A 83 1.91 6.89 5.52
N SER A 84 2.34 6.09 6.51
CA SER A 84 3.63 5.38 6.43
C SER A 84 3.63 4.34 5.31
N TRP A 85 2.52 3.62 5.13
CA TRP A 85 2.38 2.60 4.08
C TRP A 85 2.52 3.21 2.68
N VAL A 86 1.85 4.32 2.43
CA VAL A 86 1.94 5.05 1.15
C VAL A 86 3.32 5.66 0.97
N ALA A 87 3.90 6.24 2.03
CA ALA A 87 5.23 6.85 1.95
C ALA A 87 6.32 5.85 1.52
N GLU A 88 6.29 4.63 2.04
CA GLU A 88 7.20 3.56 1.62
C GLU A 88 6.99 3.13 0.16
N GLY A 89 5.73 3.03 -0.28
CA GLY A 89 5.40 2.69 -1.67
C GLY A 89 5.88 3.73 -2.71
N VAL A 90 6.19 4.96 -2.27
CA VAL A 90 6.69 6.06 -3.11
C VAL A 90 8.16 6.39 -2.78
N ALA A 91 8.82 5.64 -1.88
CA ALA A 91 10.18 5.94 -1.46
C ALA A 91 11.24 5.56 -2.51
N ASP A 92 11.00 4.53 -3.32
CA ASP A 92 11.98 3.98 -4.27
C ASP A 92 12.50 4.98 -5.33
N PRO A 93 11.66 5.87 -5.92
CA PRO A 93 12.13 6.90 -6.85
C PRO A 93 12.96 8.02 -6.18
N ARG A 94 12.78 8.27 -4.88
CA ARG A 94 13.36 9.46 -4.21
C ARG A 94 14.84 9.34 -3.88
N PHE A 95 15.40 8.13 -3.85
CA PHE A 95 16.83 7.94 -3.62
C PHE A 95 17.70 8.24 -4.86
N ARG A 96 17.14 8.10 -6.07
CA ARG A 96 17.90 8.28 -7.31
C ARG A 96 18.01 9.74 -7.73
N THR A 97 16.95 10.52 -7.53
CA THR A 97 16.91 11.95 -7.91
C THR A 97 18.06 12.78 -7.31
N PRO A 98 18.33 12.76 -5.98
CA PRO A 98 19.39 13.59 -5.42
C PRO A 98 20.78 13.18 -5.90
N LEU A 99 21.03 11.89 -6.10
CA LEU A 99 22.31 11.39 -6.62
C LEU A 99 22.54 11.87 -8.06
N LEU A 100 21.51 11.79 -8.90
CA LEU A 100 21.57 12.26 -10.28
C LEU A 100 21.73 13.79 -10.34
N SER A 101 21.03 14.52 -9.48
CA SER A 101 21.18 15.97 -9.35
C SER A 101 22.59 16.37 -8.90
N LEU A 102 23.20 15.61 -8.00
CA LEU A 102 24.57 15.86 -7.56
C LEU A 102 25.57 15.68 -8.70
N PHE A 103 25.49 14.57 -9.44
CA PHE A 103 26.36 14.33 -10.59
C PHE A 103 26.15 15.36 -11.70
N ALA A 104 24.90 15.69 -12.02
CA ALA A 104 24.58 16.74 -12.97
C ALA A 104 25.15 18.10 -12.52
N GLY A 105 25.05 18.42 -11.23
CA GLY A 105 25.61 19.64 -10.64
C GLY A 105 27.13 19.72 -10.79
N VAL A 106 27.85 18.62 -10.49
CA VAL A 106 29.32 18.55 -10.65
C VAL A 106 29.72 18.68 -12.12
N ALA A 107 29.01 18.00 -13.03
CA ALA A 107 29.25 18.09 -14.47
C ALA A 107 29.04 19.53 -15.00
N LEU A 108 27.99 20.20 -14.52
CA LEU A 108 27.69 21.60 -14.88
C LEU A 108 28.79 22.55 -14.41
N LEU A 109 29.29 22.37 -13.17
CA LEU A 109 30.40 23.15 -12.62
C LEU A 109 31.68 22.94 -13.43
N MET A 110 32.03 21.69 -13.75
CA MET A 110 33.18 21.39 -14.60
C MET A 110 33.06 22.03 -15.98
N ALA A 111 31.88 21.96 -16.62
CA ALA A 111 31.67 22.56 -17.93
C ALA A 111 31.77 24.10 -17.91
N ALA A 112 31.23 24.74 -16.88
CA ALA A 112 31.30 26.19 -16.72
C ALA A 112 32.74 26.68 -16.50
N LEU A 113 33.51 25.97 -15.67
CA LEU A 113 34.92 26.30 -15.44
C LEU A 113 35.77 26.05 -16.69
N GLY A 114 35.51 24.98 -17.42
CA GLY A 114 36.21 24.68 -18.67
C GLY A 114 35.91 25.65 -19.82
N MET A 115 34.74 26.32 -19.82
CA MET A 115 34.41 27.38 -20.78
C MET A 115 35.11 28.71 -20.45
N ALA A 116 35.48 28.93 -19.19
CA ALA A 116 36.12 30.17 -18.73
C ALA A 116 37.65 30.21 -18.94
N VAL A 117 38.23 29.13 -19.49
CA VAL A 117 39.66 28.97 -19.82
C VAL A 117 39.82 28.92 -21.33
#